data_AF-A0A165U1P9-F1
#
_entry.id   AF-A0A165U1P9-F1
#
_cell.length_a   1.000
_cell.length_b   1.000
_cell.length_c   1.000
_cell.angle_alpha   90.00
_cell.angle_beta   90.00
_cell.angle_gamma   90.00
#
_symmetry.space_group_name_H-M   'P 1'
#
loop_
_entity.id
_entity.type
_entity.pdbx_description
1 polymer ?
#
loop_
_entity_poly.entity_id
_entity_poly.type
_entity_poly.pdbx_seq_one_letter_code
_entity_poly.pdbx_strand_id
1 'polypeptide(L)'
;MPPQQPQLGSLAIQAPLLAPKTVHVSASTCHDLSLFKDLLKEYRRLDDTITMRLNRTTAQFRDRDRHGLGGRGTVEDEACIQIWRELVANWKRRTEIVDYCVGVVDQSMESKRMAIDAETENPAAQRRIQGALYAEEVKRNQVHNELAVEQIVRKRSLDAFRARCKYFEPPLTDADARKWWDAARSG
;
A
#
# COMPACT_ATOMS: atom_id res chain seq x y z
N MET A 1 -24.32 -11.09 -25.59
CA MET A 1 -24.11 -9.86 -24.80
C MET A 1 -23.25 -8.92 -25.62
N PRO A 2 -23.65 -7.66 -25.87
CA PRO A 2 -22.82 -6.74 -26.63
C PRO A 2 -21.59 -6.33 -25.78
N PRO A 3 -20.42 -6.12 -26.39
CA PRO A 3 -19.23 -5.65 -25.67
C PRO A 3 -19.46 -4.22 -25.16
N GLN A 4 -19.17 -3.98 -23.88
CA GLN A 4 -19.22 -2.63 -23.30
C GLN A 4 -18.24 -1.74 -24.06
N GLN A 5 -18.74 -0.68 -24.68
CA GLN A 5 -17.90 0.35 -25.29
C GLN A 5 -17.04 1.01 -24.20
N PRO A 6 -15.75 1.26 -24.47
CA PRO A 6 -14.90 1.96 -23.51
C PRO A 6 -15.50 3.34 -23.24
N GLN A 7 -15.73 3.65 -21.96
CA GLN A 7 -16.11 5.01 -21.59
C GLN A 7 -14.97 5.94 -22.00
N LEU A 8 -15.29 6.98 -22.77
CA LEU A 8 -14.36 8.00 -23.23
C LEU A 8 -14.75 9.36 -22.63
N GLY A 9 -13.80 10.28 -22.51
CA GLY A 9 -14.03 11.64 -22.01
C GLY A 9 -13.87 11.80 -20.49
N SER A 10 -14.46 12.87 -19.93
CA SER A 10 -14.37 13.21 -18.50
C SER A 10 -14.93 12.10 -17.59
N LEU A 11 -15.87 11.27 -18.06
CA LEU A 11 -16.38 10.10 -17.34
C LEU A 11 -15.36 8.95 -17.25
N ALA A 12 -14.58 8.71 -18.32
CA ALA A 12 -13.46 7.76 -18.32
C ALA A 12 -12.35 8.18 -17.35
N ILE A 13 -12.16 9.49 -17.25
CA ILE A 13 -11.31 10.09 -16.23
C ILE A 13 -11.97 9.85 -14.88
N GLN A 14 -13.20 10.33 -14.64
CA GLN A 14 -13.95 10.28 -13.37
C GLN A 14 -14.19 8.90 -12.78
N ALA A 15 -14.17 7.84 -13.59
CA ALA A 15 -14.17 6.47 -13.09
C ALA A 15 -13.05 6.33 -12.05
N PRO A 16 -13.32 5.75 -10.86
CA PRO A 16 -12.24 5.36 -9.99
C PRO A 16 -11.46 4.31 -10.78
N LEU A 17 -10.31 4.70 -11.35
CA LEU A 17 -9.36 3.78 -12.01
C LEU A 17 -8.81 2.72 -11.05
N LEU A 18 -9.37 2.64 -9.83
CA LEU A 18 -8.89 1.94 -8.67
C LEU A 18 -10.12 1.58 -7.84
N ALA A 19 -11.02 0.75 -8.37
CA ALA A 19 -11.45 -0.34 -7.51
C ALA A 19 -10.18 -1.19 -7.38
N PRO A 20 -9.41 -1.10 -6.28
CA PRO A 20 -8.24 -1.93 -6.12
C PRO A 20 -8.72 -3.36 -6.29
N LYS A 21 -8.32 -4.02 -7.39
CA LYS A 21 -8.51 -5.45 -7.55
C LYS A 21 -8.00 -6.04 -6.25
N THR A 22 -8.85 -6.71 -5.49
CA THR A 22 -8.44 -7.33 -4.24
C THR A 22 -7.43 -8.40 -4.62
N VAL A 23 -6.15 -8.03 -4.58
CA VAL A 23 -5.06 -8.95 -4.88
C VAL A 23 -4.94 -9.85 -3.66
N HIS A 24 -5.37 -11.10 -3.82
CA HIS A 24 -5.16 -12.11 -2.80
C HIS A 24 -3.68 -12.47 -2.79
N VAL A 25 -2.97 -12.07 -1.74
CA VAL A 25 -1.56 -12.39 -1.55
C VAL A 25 -1.44 -13.80 -0.97
N SER A 26 -0.73 -14.67 -1.67
CA SER A 26 -0.43 -16.03 -1.24
C SER A 26 0.99 -16.13 -0.68
N ALA A 27 1.32 -17.22 0.03
CA ALA A 27 2.69 -17.48 0.46
C ALA A 27 3.68 -17.53 -0.72
N SER A 28 3.26 -18.06 -1.88
CA SER A 28 4.08 -18.06 -3.09
C SER A 28 4.43 -16.64 -3.59
N THR A 29 3.52 -15.68 -3.39
CA THR A 29 3.77 -14.27 -3.73
C THR A 29 4.90 -13.69 -2.88
N CYS A 30 4.98 -14.04 -1.60
CA CYS A 30 6.01 -13.55 -0.69
C CYS A 30 7.39 -14.19 -0.94
N HIS A 31 7.43 -15.40 -1.50
CA HIS A 31 8.68 -16.07 -1.87
C HIS A 31 9.23 -15.61 -3.23
N ASP A 32 8.37 -15.07 -4.10
CA ASP A 32 8.75 -14.42 -5.35
C ASP A 32 8.97 -12.91 -5.11
N LEU A 33 10.23 -12.54 -4.85
CA LEU A 33 10.61 -11.15 -4.60
C LEU A 33 10.26 -10.19 -5.75
N SER A 34 10.28 -10.67 -6.99
CA SER A 34 9.97 -9.82 -8.15
C SER A 34 8.49 -9.48 -8.14
N LEU A 35 7.64 -10.50 -7.98
CA LEU A 35 6.19 -10.32 -7.90
C LEU A 35 5.79 -9.48 -6.68
N PHE A 36 6.38 -9.73 -5.52
CA PHE A 36 6.16 -8.93 -4.31
C PHE A 36 6.51 -7.46 -4.53
N LYS A 37 7.68 -7.16 -5.11
CA LYS A 37 8.08 -5.78 -5.39
C LYS A 37 7.19 -5.11 -6.43
N ASP A 38 6.78 -5.82 -7.46
CA ASP A 38 5.88 -5.26 -8.48
C ASP A 38 4.50 -4.96 -7.89
N LEU A 39 3.99 -5.82 -7.01
CA LEU A 39 2.79 -5.56 -6.24
C LEU A 39 2.92 -4.27 -5.41
N LEU A 40 4.01 -4.13 -4.64
CA LEU A 40 4.23 -2.92 -3.83
C LEU A 40 4.36 -1.66 -4.69
N LYS A 41 5.00 -1.74 -5.87
CA LYS A 41 5.09 -0.61 -6.81
C LYS A 41 3.71 -0.13 -7.25
N GLU A 42 2.78 -1.03 -7.56
CA GLU A 42 1.41 -0.64 -7.96
C GLU A 42 0.67 0.08 -6.82
N TYR A 43 0.80 -0.39 -5.58
CA TYR A 43 0.23 0.33 -4.43
C TYR A 43 0.93 1.67 -4.16
N ARG A 44 2.26 1.77 -4.38
CA ARG A 44 3.04 3.02 -4.23
C ARG A 44 2.72 4.05 -5.30
N ARG A 45 2.35 3.60 -6.50
CA ARG A 45 1.90 4.48 -7.58
C ARG A 45 0.71 5.36 -7.16
N LEU A 46 -0.13 4.87 -6.24
CA LEU A 46 -1.26 5.63 -5.71
C LEU A 46 -0.84 6.81 -4.83
N ASP A 47 0.28 6.64 -4.14
CA ASP A 47 0.91 7.66 -3.31
C ASP A 47 1.74 8.62 -4.17
N ASP A 48 2.48 8.10 -5.16
CA ASP A 48 3.25 8.91 -6.12
C ASP A 48 2.35 9.89 -6.89
N THR A 49 1.13 9.45 -7.21
CA THR A 49 0.14 10.24 -7.96
C THR A 49 -0.76 11.10 -7.07
N ILE A 50 -0.47 11.21 -5.76
CA ILE A 50 -1.33 11.91 -4.80
C ILE A 50 -1.59 13.37 -5.20
N THR A 51 -0.58 14.10 -5.68
CA THR A 51 -0.74 15.50 -6.11
C THR A 51 -1.69 15.62 -7.29
N MET A 52 -1.54 14.73 -8.29
CA MET A 52 -2.45 14.69 -9.44
C MET A 52 -3.88 14.34 -9.03
N ARG A 53 -4.03 13.36 -8.13
CA ARG A 53 -5.33 12.94 -7.60
C ARG A 53 -5.99 14.03 -6.77
N LEU A 54 -5.25 14.77 -5.95
CA LEU A 54 -5.74 15.94 -5.22
C LEU A 54 -6.25 17.03 -6.16
N ASN A 55 -5.44 17.41 -7.15
CA ASN A 55 -5.83 18.43 -8.13
C ASN A 55 -7.10 18.02 -8.88
N ARG A 56 -7.16 16.76 -9.31
CA ARG A 56 -8.31 16.21 -10.03
C ARG A 56 -9.57 16.14 -9.16
N THR A 57 -9.45 15.65 -7.94
CA THR A 57 -10.56 15.53 -6.99
C THR A 57 -11.10 16.90 -6.62
N THR A 58 -10.21 17.88 -6.39
CA THR A 58 -10.59 19.27 -6.16
C THR A 58 -11.37 19.83 -7.36
N ALA A 59 -10.91 19.60 -8.59
CA ALA A 59 -11.63 20.04 -9.79
C ALA A 59 -13.03 19.39 -9.91
N GLN A 60 -13.17 18.12 -9.54
CA GLN A 60 -14.45 17.42 -9.53
C GLN A 60 -15.43 18.03 -8.51
N PHE A 61 -14.98 18.29 -7.28
CA PHE A 61 -15.84 18.93 -6.28
C PHE A 61 -16.20 20.37 -6.66
N ARG A 62 -15.30 21.11 -7.31
CA ARG A 62 -15.61 22.46 -7.84
C ARG A 62 -16.68 22.41 -8.92
N ASP A 63 -16.62 21.43 -9.81
CA ASP A 63 -17.64 21.26 -10.85
C ASP A 63 -18.99 20.88 -10.25
N ARG A 64 -18.98 19.98 -9.25
CA ARG A 64 -20.18 19.59 -8.51
C ARG A 64 -20.83 20.79 -7.79
N ASP A 65 -20.02 21.64 -7.16
CA ASP A 65 -20.46 22.85 -6.49
C ASP A 65 -21.13 23.84 -7.46
N ARG A 66 -20.58 24.04 -8.67
CA ARG A 66 -21.19 24.86 -9.73
C ARG A 66 -22.57 24.39 -10.16
N HIS A 67 -22.83 23.09 -10.08
CA HIS A 67 -24.13 22.50 -10.40
C HIS A 67 -25.10 22.50 -9.20
N GLY A 68 -24.75 23.16 -8.09
CA GLY A 68 -25.56 23.20 -6.87
C GLY A 68 -25.61 21.87 -6.11
N LEU A 69 -24.72 20.94 -6.42
CA LEU A 69 -24.60 19.62 -5.79
C LEU A 69 -23.48 19.59 -4.72
N GLY A 70 -22.99 20.75 -4.31
CA GLY A 70 -22.01 20.90 -3.23
C GLY A 70 -22.54 20.38 -1.89
N GLY A 71 -21.66 19.80 -1.07
CA GLY A 71 -22.03 19.38 0.27
C GLY A 71 -21.75 20.46 1.33
N ARG A 72 -21.67 20.04 2.59
CA ARG A 72 -21.41 20.95 3.71
C ARG A 72 -19.89 21.14 3.87
N GLY A 73 -19.40 22.34 3.64
CA GLY A 73 -18.00 22.72 3.84
C GLY A 73 -17.42 23.45 2.64
N THR A 74 -16.12 23.70 2.65
CA THR A 74 -15.44 24.18 1.44
C THR A 74 -15.17 23.04 0.49
N VAL A 75 -15.06 23.35 -0.81
CA VAL A 75 -14.69 22.37 -1.83
C VAL A 75 -13.35 21.71 -1.53
N GLU A 76 -12.40 22.48 -1.00
CA GLU A 76 -11.10 22.02 -0.55
C GLU A 76 -11.23 20.97 0.59
N ASP A 77 -12.09 21.20 1.58
CA ASP A 77 -12.30 20.26 2.69
C ASP A 77 -12.88 18.93 2.21
N GLU A 78 -13.87 18.98 1.31
CA GLU A 78 -14.48 17.79 0.72
C GLU A 78 -13.47 16.97 -0.11
N ALA A 79 -12.61 17.65 -0.87
CA ALA A 79 -11.57 17.00 -1.64
C ALA A 79 -10.50 16.36 -0.74
N CYS A 80 -10.07 17.09 0.30
CA CYS A 80 -9.07 16.62 1.25
C CYS A 80 -9.57 15.40 2.04
N ILE A 81 -10.82 15.40 2.52
CA ILE A 81 -11.36 14.24 3.26
C ILE A 81 -11.52 13.01 2.37
N GLN A 82 -11.90 13.17 1.09
CA GLN A 82 -12.00 12.04 0.16
C GLN A 82 -10.61 11.42 -0.08
N ILE A 83 -9.61 12.23 -0.45
CA ILE A 83 -8.25 11.73 -0.70
C ILE A 83 -7.65 11.13 0.57
N TRP A 84 -7.91 11.72 1.74
CA TRP A 84 -7.44 11.19 3.02
C TRP A 84 -7.94 9.76 3.27
N ARG A 85 -9.24 9.49 3.03
CA ARG A 85 -9.81 8.14 3.16
C ARG A 85 -9.14 7.16 2.20
N GLU A 86 -8.95 7.58 0.95
CA GLU A 86 -8.30 6.74 -0.06
C GLU A 86 -6.82 6.45 0.30
N LEU A 87 -6.12 7.43 0.87
CA LEU A 87 -4.73 7.31 1.30
C LEU A 87 -4.59 6.33 2.49
N VAL A 88 -5.41 6.50 3.52
CA VAL A 88 -5.41 5.60 4.69
C VAL A 88 -5.78 4.16 4.28
N ALA A 89 -6.77 4.00 3.40
CA ALA A 89 -7.14 2.68 2.88
C ALA A 89 -5.99 2.02 2.11
N ASN A 90 -5.22 2.80 1.35
CA ASN A 90 -4.03 2.32 0.64
C ASN A 90 -2.93 1.86 1.61
N TRP A 91 -2.63 2.69 2.62
CA TRP A 91 -1.62 2.38 3.63
C TRP A 91 -1.96 1.13 4.45
N LYS A 92 -3.23 0.97 4.84
CA LYS A 92 -3.72 -0.23 5.54
C LYS A 92 -3.43 -1.49 4.71
N ARG A 93 -3.89 -1.52 3.46
CA ARG A 93 -3.71 -2.67 2.55
C ARG A 93 -2.23 -3.00 2.34
N ARG A 94 -1.40 -1.99 2.12
CA ARG A 94 0.03 -2.24 1.88
C ARG A 94 0.75 -2.73 3.14
N THR A 95 0.37 -2.23 4.32
CA THR A 95 0.89 -2.72 5.60
C THR A 95 0.50 -4.17 5.84
N GLU A 96 -0.77 -4.52 5.61
CA GLU A 96 -1.25 -5.92 5.68
C GLU A 96 -0.45 -6.86 4.77
N ILE A 97 -0.13 -6.43 3.54
CA ILE A 97 0.67 -7.21 2.58
C ILE A 97 2.10 -7.42 3.09
N VAL A 98 2.75 -6.34 3.55
CA VAL A 98 4.13 -6.41 4.04
C VAL A 98 4.20 -7.27 5.31
N ASP A 99 3.32 -7.07 6.27
CA ASP A 99 3.29 -7.84 7.52
C ASP A 99 3.02 -9.33 7.26
N TYR A 100 2.08 -9.64 6.36
CA TYR A 100 1.83 -11.02 5.95
C TYR A 100 3.09 -11.65 5.33
N CYS A 101 3.75 -10.95 4.41
CA CYS A 101 4.95 -11.49 3.77
C CYS A 101 6.13 -11.62 4.72
N VAL A 102 6.29 -10.70 5.69
CA VAL A 102 7.26 -10.83 6.79
C VAL A 102 7.02 -12.14 7.55
N GLY A 103 5.78 -12.41 7.95
CA GLY A 103 5.42 -13.64 8.65
C GLY A 103 5.71 -14.91 7.84
N VAL A 104 5.43 -14.90 6.53
CA VAL A 104 5.69 -16.04 5.63
C VAL A 104 7.20 -16.32 5.51
N VAL A 105 8.02 -15.28 5.29
CA VAL A 105 9.48 -15.49 5.14
C VAL A 105 10.14 -15.88 6.47
N ASP A 106 9.63 -15.38 7.60
CA ASP A 106 10.09 -15.78 8.93
C ASP A 106 9.78 -17.26 9.21
N GLN A 107 8.55 -17.70 8.94
CA GLN A 107 8.16 -19.09 9.10
C GLN A 107 8.97 -20.03 8.20
N SER A 108 9.25 -19.62 6.95
CA SER A 108 10.10 -20.37 6.01
C SER A 108 11.54 -20.53 6.54
N MET A 109 12.09 -19.46 7.12
CA MET A 109 13.43 -19.47 7.70
C MET A 109 13.51 -20.36 8.94
N GLU A 110 12.54 -20.27 9.83
CA GLU A 110 12.50 -21.10 11.05
C GLU A 110 12.37 -22.60 10.69
N SER A 111 11.49 -22.93 9.74
CA SER A 111 11.31 -24.30 9.28
C SER A 111 12.60 -24.89 8.69
N LYS A 112 13.40 -24.08 7.98
CA LYS A 112 14.69 -24.51 7.42
C LYS A 112 15.78 -24.65 8.47
N ARG A 113 15.79 -23.81 9.51
CA ARG A 113 16.69 -23.95 10.66
C ARG A 113 16.42 -25.24 11.41
N MET A 114 15.15 -25.52 11.73
CA MET A 114 14.73 -26.79 12.35
C MET A 114 15.11 -28.01 11.50
N ALA A 115 15.00 -27.92 10.16
CA ALA A 115 15.41 -29.00 9.27
C ALA A 115 16.93 -29.26 9.28
N ILE A 116 17.76 -28.23 9.45
CA ILE A 116 19.22 -28.39 9.60
C ILE A 116 19.54 -29.09 10.92
N ASP A 117 18.88 -28.68 12.01
CA ASP A 117 19.12 -29.26 13.34
C ASP A 117 18.67 -30.72 13.42
N ALA A 118 17.60 -31.08 12.69
CA ALA A 118 17.11 -32.45 12.57
C ALA A 118 18.02 -33.33 11.68
N GLU A 119 18.61 -32.76 10.62
CA GLU A 119 19.47 -33.47 9.67
C GLU A 119 20.91 -33.58 10.19
N THR A 120 21.13 -34.53 11.10
CA THR A 120 22.46 -34.83 11.69
C THR A 120 23.18 -35.99 11.01
N GLU A 121 22.48 -36.79 10.21
CA GLU A 121 23.01 -38.05 9.67
C GLU A 121 23.69 -37.87 8.30
N ASN A 122 23.28 -36.89 7.50
CA ASN A 122 23.80 -36.70 6.14
C ASN A 122 24.49 -35.33 5.92
N PRO A 123 25.84 -35.26 5.98
CA PRO A 123 26.60 -34.02 5.75
C PRO A 123 26.44 -33.40 4.35
N ALA A 124 26.02 -34.18 3.34
CA ALA A 124 25.74 -33.65 2.01
C ALA A 124 24.35 -33.00 1.94
N ALA A 125 23.35 -33.57 2.62
CA ALA A 125 22.02 -32.97 2.76
C ALA A 125 22.10 -31.67 3.57
N GLN A 126 22.81 -31.68 4.70
CA GLN A 126 23.02 -30.51 5.54
C GLN A 126 23.62 -29.33 4.78
N ARG A 127 24.68 -29.56 3.98
CA ARG A 127 25.29 -28.51 3.13
C ARG A 127 24.33 -27.93 2.09
N ARG A 128 23.45 -28.75 1.50
CA ARG A 128 22.44 -28.30 0.54
C ARG A 128 21.40 -27.40 1.22
N ILE A 129 20.92 -27.79 2.40
CA ILE A 129 19.95 -27.01 3.18
C ILE A 129 20.59 -25.69 3.64
N GLN A 130 21.84 -25.72 4.10
CA GLN A 130 22.58 -24.52 4.47
C GLN A 130 22.77 -23.56 3.28
N GLY A 131 23.05 -24.06 2.08
CA GLY A 131 23.11 -23.25 0.86
C GLY A 131 21.78 -22.55 0.55
N ALA A 132 20.66 -23.26 0.70
CA ALA A 132 19.32 -22.70 0.52
C ALA A 132 18.98 -21.65 1.59
N LEU A 133 19.49 -21.81 2.82
CA LEU A 133 19.26 -20.89 3.93
C LEU A 133 19.82 -19.49 3.65
N TYR A 134 21.00 -19.38 3.02
CA TYR A 134 21.56 -18.08 2.63
C TYR A 134 20.65 -17.33 1.64
N ALA A 135 20.11 -18.03 0.64
CA ALA A 135 19.20 -17.41 -0.32
C ALA A 135 17.92 -16.91 0.34
N GLU A 136 17.41 -17.64 1.34
CA GLU A 136 16.22 -17.27 2.10
C GLU A 136 16.47 -16.13 3.07
N GLU A 137 17.65 -16.06 3.69
CA GLU A 137 18.06 -14.95 4.55
C GLU A 137 18.11 -13.64 3.75
N VAL A 138 18.62 -13.67 2.52
CA VAL A 138 18.59 -12.51 1.62
C VAL A 138 17.15 -12.07 1.31
N LYS A 139 16.24 -13.02 1.04
CA LYS A 139 14.82 -12.70 0.81
C LYS A 139 14.18 -12.10 2.06
N ARG A 140 14.41 -12.71 3.22
CA ARG A 140 13.93 -12.26 4.52
C ARG A 140 14.33 -10.81 4.76
N ASN A 141 15.61 -10.50 4.60
CA ASN A 141 16.14 -9.15 4.79
C ASN A 141 15.51 -8.15 3.81
N GLN A 142 15.34 -8.52 2.54
CA GLN A 142 14.67 -7.65 1.57
C GLN A 142 13.22 -7.35 1.95
N VAL A 143 12.44 -8.36 2.38
CA VAL A 143 11.05 -8.17 2.80
C VAL A 143 10.98 -7.33 4.08
N HIS A 144 11.88 -7.56 5.05
CA HIS A 144 11.95 -6.76 6.28
C HIS A 144 12.30 -5.30 6.01
N ASN A 145 13.21 -5.05 5.07
CA ASN A 145 13.57 -3.69 4.69
C ASN A 145 12.36 -2.91 4.14
N GLU A 146 11.35 -3.60 3.59
CA GLU A 146 10.14 -2.93 3.15
C GLU A 146 9.37 -2.27 4.31
N LEU A 147 9.48 -2.75 5.55
CA LEU A 147 8.86 -2.07 6.72
C LEU A 147 9.38 -0.63 6.89
N ALA A 148 10.69 -0.44 6.71
CA ALA A 148 11.31 0.88 6.77
C ALA A 148 10.97 1.71 5.52
N VAL A 149 10.95 1.09 4.34
CA VAL A 149 10.52 1.76 3.10
C VAL A 149 9.08 2.25 3.23
N GLU A 150 8.20 1.46 3.84
CA GLU A 150 6.80 1.81 4.06
C GLU A 150 6.63 3.04 4.95
N GLN A 151 7.42 3.16 6.02
CA GLN A 151 7.47 4.37 6.84
C GLN A 151 7.84 5.60 6.01
N ILE A 152 8.89 5.50 5.19
CA ILE A 152 9.36 6.60 4.34
C ILE A 152 8.30 7.01 3.31
N VAL A 153 7.68 6.05 2.63
CA VAL A 153 6.64 6.30 1.63
C VAL A 153 5.42 6.95 2.27
N ARG A 154 5.01 6.47 3.45
CA ARG A 154 3.88 7.02 4.21
C ARG A 154 4.12 8.48 4.60
N LYS A 155 5.30 8.78 5.13
CA LYS A 155 5.69 10.16 5.47
C LYS A 155 5.70 11.07 4.25
N ARG A 156 6.32 10.64 3.14
CA ARG A 156 6.40 11.45 1.91
C ARG A 156 5.02 11.74 1.31
N SER A 157 4.13 10.76 1.33
CA SER A 157 2.76 10.94 0.84
C SER A 157 1.93 11.82 1.75
N LEU A 158 2.11 11.74 3.07
CA LEU A 158 1.52 12.69 4.02
C LEU A 158 2.02 14.12 3.78
N ASP A 159 3.32 14.32 3.56
CA ASP A 159 3.89 15.64 3.31
C ASP A 159 3.32 16.27 2.03
N ALA A 160 3.20 15.48 0.96
CA ALA A 160 2.57 15.91 -0.29
C ALA A 160 1.07 16.24 -0.09
N PHE A 161 0.35 15.45 0.71
CA PHE A 161 -1.03 15.75 1.08
C PHE A 161 -1.16 17.08 1.83
N ARG A 162 -0.34 17.29 2.87
CA ARG A 162 -0.37 18.49 3.72
C ARG A 162 0.04 19.76 2.97
N ALA A 163 0.83 19.64 1.90
CA ALA A 163 1.16 20.77 1.04
C ALA A 163 -0.08 21.40 0.38
N ARG A 164 -1.17 20.64 0.18
CA ARG A 164 -2.45 21.14 -0.35
C ARG A 164 -3.52 21.26 0.73
N CYS A 165 -3.57 20.30 1.65
CA CYS A 165 -4.55 20.21 2.72
C CYS A 165 -3.97 20.74 4.05
N LYS A 166 -3.54 22.01 4.06
CA LYS A 166 -2.72 22.59 5.16
C LYS A 166 -3.42 22.58 6.53
N TYR A 167 -4.72 22.86 6.55
CA TYR A 167 -5.54 22.95 7.77
C TYR A 167 -6.37 21.69 8.02
N PHE A 168 -6.15 20.65 7.21
CA PHE A 168 -6.89 19.41 7.35
C PHE A 168 -6.49 18.68 8.64
N GLU A 169 -7.50 18.25 9.37
CA GLU A 169 -7.36 17.31 10.47
C GLU A 169 -8.29 16.12 10.25
N PRO A 170 -7.82 14.87 10.46
CA PRO A 170 -8.68 13.70 10.40
C PRO A 170 -9.87 13.84 11.37
N PRO A 171 -11.10 13.52 10.94
CA PRO A 171 -12.28 13.60 11.80
C PRO A 171 -12.12 12.75 13.08
N LEU A 172 -12.56 13.28 14.22
CA LEU A 172 -12.49 12.59 15.52
C LEU A 172 -13.26 11.27 15.54
N THR A 173 -14.24 11.12 14.66
CA THR A 173 -15.04 9.91 14.53
C THR A 173 -14.26 8.73 13.93
N ASP A 174 -13.13 9.00 13.27
CA ASP A 174 -12.29 7.98 12.63
C ASP A 174 -10.97 7.82 13.40
N ALA A 175 -11.08 7.14 14.55
CA ALA A 175 -9.94 6.88 15.42
C ALA A 175 -8.82 6.10 14.71
N ASP A 176 -9.18 5.19 13.80
CA ASP A 176 -8.20 4.43 13.06
C ASP A 176 -7.43 5.29 12.06
N ALA A 177 -8.11 6.13 11.28
CA ALA A 177 -7.43 7.07 10.41
C ALA A 177 -6.52 8.01 11.22
N ARG A 178 -6.92 8.43 12.42
CA ARG A 178 -6.07 9.25 13.30
C ARG A 178 -4.78 8.52 13.71
N LYS A 179 -4.84 7.22 14.03
CA LYS A 179 -3.61 6.43 14.28
C LYS A 179 -2.66 6.46 13.09
N TRP A 180 -3.19 6.34 11.87
CA TRP A 180 -2.38 6.43 10.65
C TRP A 180 -1.78 7.81 10.43
N TRP A 181 -2.52 8.86 10.77
CA TRP A 181 -2.03 10.24 10.75
C TRP A 181 -0.84 10.43 11.70
N ASP A 182 -0.97 9.98 12.94
CA ASP A 182 0.08 10.14 13.94
C ASP A 182 1.31 9.28 13.61
N ALA A 183 1.11 8.02 13.20
CA ALA A 183 2.18 7.13 12.76
C ALA A 183 2.95 7.67 11.53
N ALA A 184 2.25 8.31 10.59
CA ALA A 184 2.89 8.92 9.42
C ALA A 184 3.74 10.15 9.78
N ARG A 185 3.43 10.83 10.89
CA ARG A 185 4.18 12.00 11.38
C ARG A 185 5.42 11.63 12.18
N SER A 186 5.37 10.53 12.94
CA SER A 186 6.47 10.12 13.82
C SER A 186 7.70 9.62 13.08
N GLY A 187 7.57 9.25 11.79
CA GLY A 187 8.63 8.58 11.03
C GLY A 187 8.55 7.09 11.27
#